data_AF-A0A7V5H3E5-F1
#
_entry.id   AF-A0A7V5H3E5-F1
#
_cell.length_a   1.000
_cell.length_b   1.000
_cell.length_c   1.000
_cell.angle_alpha   90.00
_cell.angle_beta   90.00
_cell.angle_gamma   90.00
#
_symmetry.space_group_name_H-M   'P 1'
#
loop_
_entity.id
_entity.type
_entity.pdbx_description
1 polymer ?
#
loop_
_entity_poly.entity_id
_entity_poly.type
_entity_poly.pdbx_seq_one_letter_code
_entity_poly.pdbx_strand_id
1 'polypeptide(L)'
;FNGSELVERLDAKSMQWHDSTWKLLNITLRLFKDQQEILIRKPDTVLTDLPVVPDDLALVQKKPEEMSYSELVQFIDELKAIGADSRKWVVEKYLKISLPLANFIVVLLGAPLASRKRKGGMGLNFGLSLLISFTYFIIIRVGQVLGHNGSLHPLLAAWLGNLVFLLAGAIALLKVRK
;
A
#
# COMPACT_ATOMS: atom_id res chain seq x y z
N PHE A 1 3.90 -15.59 -25.43
CA PHE A 1 3.83 -16.89 -24.72
C PHE A 1 3.01 -17.86 -25.55
N ASN A 2 3.35 -19.15 -25.54
CA ASN A 2 2.52 -20.22 -26.09
C ASN A 2 2.18 -21.18 -24.95
N GLY A 3 0.97 -21.05 -24.39
CA GLY A 3 0.62 -21.70 -23.12
C GLY A 3 1.50 -21.20 -21.97
N SER A 4 2.18 -22.11 -21.27
CA SER A 4 3.10 -21.80 -20.16
C SER A 4 4.54 -21.51 -20.60
N GLU A 5 4.86 -21.64 -21.89
CA GLU A 5 6.22 -21.47 -22.40
C GLU A 5 6.45 -20.05 -22.93
N LEU A 6 7.55 -19.44 -22.47
CA LEU A 6 8.04 -18.18 -22.99
C LEU A 6 8.65 -18.43 -24.37
N VAL A 7 8.03 -17.88 -25.42
CA VAL A 7 8.48 -18.07 -26.82
C VAL A 7 9.36 -16.91 -27.28
N GLU A 8 9.05 -15.71 -26.82
CA GLU A 8 9.75 -14.49 -27.22
C GLU A 8 9.81 -13.50 -26.07
N ARG A 9 10.87 -12.70 -26.06
CA ARG A 9 11.07 -11.58 -25.14
C ARG A 9 11.75 -10.44 -25.88
N LEU A 10 11.20 -9.24 -25.76
CA LEU A 10 11.77 -8.02 -26.32
C LEU A 10 12.40 -7.18 -25.21
N ASP A 11 13.72 -6.96 -25.28
CA ASP A 11 14.45 -6.09 -24.37
C ASP A 11 14.89 -4.82 -25.11
N ALA A 12 14.80 -3.65 -24.48
CA ALA A 12 15.31 -2.38 -25.00
C ALA A 12 16.19 -1.69 -23.95
N LYS A 13 17.25 -1.01 -24.39
CA LYS A 13 18.16 -0.30 -23.47
C LYS A 13 17.52 0.98 -22.92
N SER A 14 16.74 1.67 -23.74
CA SER A 14 15.98 2.85 -23.34
C SER A 14 14.72 3.00 -24.18
N MET A 15 13.75 3.73 -23.62
CA MET A 15 12.51 4.14 -24.29
C MET A 15 12.39 5.66 -24.22
N GLN A 16 11.94 6.27 -25.31
CA GLN A 16 11.69 7.71 -25.43
C GLN A 16 10.24 7.93 -25.87
N TRP A 17 9.57 8.89 -25.26
CA TRP A 17 8.21 9.28 -25.65
C TRP A 17 8.25 10.36 -26.72
N HIS A 18 7.64 10.10 -27.88
CA HIS A 18 7.54 11.06 -28.99
C HIS A 18 6.19 10.91 -29.68
N ASP A 19 5.48 12.02 -29.90
CA ASP A 19 4.21 12.07 -30.63
C ASP A 19 3.18 11.02 -30.19
N SER A 20 2.97 10.90 -28.88
CA SER A 20 2.06 9.92 -28.26
C SER A 20 2.42 8.44 -28.50
N THR A 21 3.68 8.16 -28.83
CA THR A 21 4.17 6.79 -29.04
C THR A 21 5.50 6.55 -28.32
N TRP A 22 5.78 5.30 -28.00
CA TRP A 22 7.05 4.90 -27.39
C TRP A 22 8.05 4.51 -28.47
N LYS A 23 9.19 5.20 -28.56
CA LYS A 23 10.33 4.82 -29.39
C LYS A 23 11.34 4.04 -28.55
N LEU A 24 11.59 2.80 -28.92
CA LEU A 24 12.54 1.91 -28.26
C LEU A 24 13.90 2.01 -28.94
N LEU A 25 14.95 2.16 -28.14
CA LEU A 25 16.32 2.30 -28.61
C LEU A 25 17.17 1.09 -28.19
N ASN A 26 18.02 0.61 -29.11
CA ASN A 26 18.90 -0.54 -28.92
C ASN A 26 18.14 -1.81 -28.49
N ILE A 27 17.28 -2.31 -29.39
CA ILE A 27 16.39 -3.43 -29.13
C ILE A 27 17.11 -4.76 -29.33
N THR A 28 16.92 -5.70 -28.40
CA THR A 28 17.35 -7.09 -28.50
C THR A 28 16.13 -7.99 -28.36
N LEU A 29 15.79 -8.73 -29.42
CA LEU A 29 14.77 -9.77 -29.37
C LEU A 29 15.45 -11.09 -29.00
N ARG A 30 14.94 -11.73 -27.94
CA ARG A 30 15.30 -13.10 -27.54
C ARG A 30 14.18 -14.03 -27.99
N LEU A 31 14.53 -15.00 -28.81
CA LEU A 31 13.63 -16.08 -29.20
C LEU A 31 14.05 -17.36 -28.47
N PHE A 32 13.08 -18.02 -27.85
CA PHE A 32 13.28 -19.26 -27.14
C PHE A 32 12.61 -20.38 -27.94
N LYS A 33 13.42 -21.23 -28.56
CA LYS A 33 12.95 -22.36 -29.36
C LYS A 33 13.82 -23.58 -29.05
N ASP A 34 13.19 -24.71 -28.74
CA ASP A 34 13.87 -26.00 -28.52
C ASP A 34 15.04 -25.94 -27.50
N GLN A 35 14.84 -25.23 -26.38
CA GLN A 35 15.85 -24.97 -25.33
C GLN A 35 17.07 -24.14 -25.78
N GLN A 36 17.05 -23.57 -26.97
CA GLN A 36 18.07 -22.65 -27.46
C GLN A 36 17.57 -21.20 -27.39
N GLU A 37 18.46 -20.29 -26.97
CA GLU A 37 18.22 -18.85 -26.98
C GLU A 37 18.88 -18.25 -28.23
N ILE A 38 18.07 -17.62 -29.09
CA ILE A 38 18.56 -16.87 -30.25
C ILE A 38 18.40 -15.38 -29.95
N LEU A 39 19.51 -14.65 -29.99
CA LEU A 39 19.58 -13.21 -29.78
C LEU A 39 19.62 -12.48 -31.13
N ILE A 40 18.60 -11.67 -31.40
CA ILE A 40 18.50 -10.87 -32.62
C ILE A 40 18.50 -9.39 -32.23
N ARG A 41 19.53 -8.65 -32.65
CA ARG A 41 19.51 -7.19 -32.54
C ARG A 41 18.53 -6.62 -33.57
N LYS A 42 17.55 -5.85 -33.09
CA LYS A 42 16.56 -5.18 -33.92
C LYS A 42 16.87 -3.68 -34.03
N PRO A 43 16.53 -3.03 -35.14
CA PRO A 43 16.61 -1.58 -35.26
C PRO A 43 15.64 -0.90 -34.29
N ASP A 44 15.93 0.36 -33.97
CA ASP A 44 15.05 1.19 -33.15
C ASP A 44 13.65 1.22 -33.75
N THR A 45 12.63 0.93 -32.94
CA THR A 45 11.25 0.69 -33.39
C THR A 45 10.30 1.49 -32.51
N VAL A 46 9.17 1.90 -33.06
CA VAL A 46 8.08 2.55 -32.33
C VAL A 46 7.07 1.49 -31.89
N LEU A 47 6.73 1.45 -30.61
CA LEU A 47 5.58 0.70 -30.09
C LEU A 47 4.34 1.58 -30.15
N THR A 48 3.36 1.14 -30.93
CA THR A 48 2.07 1.82 -31.09
C THR A 48 0.98 1.24 -30.17
N ASP A 49 1.16 0.00 -29.72
CA ASP A 49 0.11 -0.78 -29.02
C ASP A 49 0.29 -0.82 -27.49
N LEU A 50 1.16 0.01 -26.91
CA LEU A 50 1.36 0.06 -25.47
C LEU A 50 0.37 1.06 -24.84
N PRO A 51 -0.61 0.62 -24.03
CA PRO A 51 -1.63 1.50 -23.45
C PRO A 51 -1.14 2.30 -22.23
N VAL A 52 0.17 2.48 -22.08
CA VAL A 52 0.80 3.11 -20.90
C VAL A 52 1.43 4.44 -21.32
N VAL A 53 1.09 5.54 -20.65
CA VAL A 53 1.68 6.86 -20.91
C VAL A 53 2.79 7.20 -19.90
N PRO A 54 3.70 8.16 -20.19
CA PRO A 54 4.76 8.53 -19.25
C PRO A 54 4.26 8.96 -17.87
N ASP A 55 3.09 9.61 -17.80
CA ASP A 55 2.48 10.04 -16.53
C ASP A 55 2.10 8.83 -15.65
N ASP A 56 1.66 7.71 -16.25
CA ASP A 56 1.39 6.46 -15.53
C ASP A 56 2.66 5.90 -14.88
N LEU A 57 3.80 6.02 -15.57
CA LEU A 57 5.11 5.62 -15.04
C LEU A 57 5.60 6.55 -13.92
N ALA A 58 5.22 7.83 -13.96
CA ALA A 58 5.52 8.79 -12.90
C ALA A 58 4.67 8.50 -11.64
N LEU A 59 3.42 8.05 -11.80
CA LEU A 59 2.56 7.62 -10.68
C LEU A 59 3.15 6.42 -9.94
N VAL A 60 3.83 5.50 -10.63
CA VAL A 60 4.55 4.37 -9.99
C VAL A 60 5.61 4.84 -8.98
N GLN A 61 6.14 6.07 -9.12
CA GLN A 61 7.14 6.60 -8.20
C GLN A 61 6.55 7.18 -6.91
N LYS A 62 5.30 7.67 -6.92
CA LYS A 62 4.66 8.22 -5.72
C LYS A 62 4.39 7.09 -4.73
N LYS A 63 4.73 7.31 -3.46
CA LYS A 63 4.37 6.33 -2.42
C LYS A 63 2.85 6.34 -2.20
N PRO A 64 2.21 5.19 -1.89
CA PRO A 64 0.77 5.12 -1.61
C PRO A 64 0.30 6.14 -0.55
N GLU A 65 1.16 6.42 0.42
CA GLU A 65 0.92 7.38 1.50
C GLU A 65 0.80 8.82 0.99
N GLU A 66 1.49 9.16 -0.10
CA GLU A 66 1.56 10.49 -0.72
C GLU A 66 0.45 10.75 -1.75
N MET A 67 -0.23 9.70 -2.20
CA MET A 67 -1.36 9.79 -3.13
C MET A 67 -2.62 10.32 -2.42
N SER A 68 -3.42 11.14 -3.09
CA SER A 68 -4.79 11.43 -2.69
C SER A 68 -5.66 10.17 -2.74
N TYR A 69 -6.83 10.21 -2.10
CA TYR A 69 -7.74 9.04 -2.10
C TYR A 69 -8.19 8.65 -3.51
N SER A 70 -8.49 9.63 -4.37
CA SER A 70 -8.90 9.40 -5.76
C SER A 70 -7.76 8.83 -6.61
N GLU A 71 -6.56 9.41 -6.51
CA GLU A 71 -5.36 8.88 -7.21
C GLU A 71 -5.09 7.44 -6.80
N LEU A 72 -5.21 7.12 -5.50
CA LEU A 72 -4.98 5.77 -5.00
C LEU A 72 -6.00 4.75 -5.53
N VAL A 73 -7.28 5.14 -5.65
CA VAL A 73 -8.33 4.27 -6.21
C VAL A 73 -8.06 4.01 -7.70
N GLN A 74 -7.77 5.06 -8.46
CA GLN A 74 -7.46 4.94 -9.88
C GLN A 74 -6.24 4.04 -10.11
N PHE A 75 -5.17 4.24 -9.34
CA PHE A 75 -3.96 3.43 -9.42
C PHE A 75 -4.20 1.95 -9.09
N ILE A 76 -5.08 1.65 -8.12
CA ILE A 76 -5.47 0.27 -7.80
C ILE A 76 -6.17 -0.38 -8.99
N ASP A 77 -7.03 0.36 -9.69
CA ASP A 77 -7.78 -0.15 -10.84
C ASP A 77 -6.87 -0.37 -12.07
N GLU A 78 -5.91 0.53 -12.30
CA GLU A 78 -4.85 0.36 -13.30
C GLU A 78 -4.00 -0.90 -13.02
N LEU A 79 -3.55 -1.08 -11.77
CA LEU A 79 -2.80 -2.29 -11.38
C LEU A 79 -3.61 -3.58 -11.58
N LYS A 80 -4.90 -3.57 -11.28
CA LYS A 80 -5.77 -4.73 -11.51
C LYS A 80 -5.98 -5.02 -12.98
N ALA A 81 -6.09 -3.98 -13.82
CA ALA A 81 -6.28 -4.13 -15.26
C ALA A 81 -5.09 -4.86 -15.93
N ILE A 82 -3.87 -4.62 -15.43
CA ILE A 82 -2.65 -5.31 -15.90
C ILE A 82 -2.35 -6.61 -15.15
N GLY A 83 -3.22 -7.04 -14.22
CA GLY A 83 -3.05 -8.25 -13.42
C GLY A 83 -1.92 -8.18 -12.38
N ALA A 84 -1.47 -6.97 -12.02
CA ALA A 84 -0.42 -6.76 -11.02
C ALA A 84 -0.96 -6.89 -9.59
N ASP A 85 -0.05 -7.20 -8.64
CA ASP A 85 -0.40 -7.29 -7.23
C ASP A 85 -0.69 -5.91 -6.63
N SER A 86 -1.98 -5.64 -6.36
CA SER A 86 -2.47 -4.38 -5.79
C SER A 86 -2.65 -4.42 -4.28
N ARG A 87 -2.31 -5.53 -3.59
CA ARG A 87 -2.63 -5.72 -2.15
C ARG A 87 -2.14 -4.59 -1.26
N LYS A 88 -0.90 -4.14 -1.45
CA LYS A 88 -0.29 -3.03 -0.69
C LYS A 88 -1.13 -1.75 -0.78
N TRP A 89 -1.51 -1.35 -1.99
CA TRP A 89 -2.32 -0.15 -2.22
C TRP A 89 -3.73 -0.29 -1.66
N VAL A 90 -4.32 -1.48 -1.74
CA VAL A 90 -5.64 -1.76 -1.15
C VAL A 90 -5.62 -1.63 0.36
N VAL A 91 -4.56 -2.09 1.04
CA VAL A 91 -4.37 -1.91 2.49
C VAL A 91 -4.30 -0.43 2.83
N GLU A 92 -3.49 0.34 2.10
CA GLU A 92 -3.33 1.77 2.35
C GLU A 92 -4.63 2.55 2.10
N LYS A 93 -5.43 2.14 1.11
CA LYS A 93 -6.75 2.71 0.87
C LYS A 93 -7.64 2.58 2.11
N TYR A 94 -7.67 1.41 2.74
CA TYR A 94 -8.45 1.21 3.96
C TYR A 94 -7.87 1.97 5.16
N LEU A 95 -6.55 2.15 5.23
CA LEU A 95 -5.91 2.96 6.27
C LEU A 95 -6.24 4.45 6.17
N LYS A 96 -6.29 5.01 4.97
CA LYS A 96 -6.74 6.40 4.77
C LYS A 96 -8.13 6.66 5.36
N ILE A 97 -9.00 5.64 5.39
CA ILE A 97 -10.33 5.72 6.00
C ILE A 97 -10.29 5.39 7.50
N SER A 98 -9.45 4.44 7.92
CA SER A 98 -9.40 4.00 9.33
C SER A 98 -8.70 5.02 10.24
N LEU A 99 -7.76 5.81 9.72
CA LEU A 99 -7.02 6.83 10.48
C LEU A 99 -7.90 7.95 11.05
N PRO A 100 -8.84 8.58 10.29
CA PRO A 100 -9.79 9.53 10.87
C PRO A 100 -10.64 8.93 12.01
N LEU A 101 -11.03 7.66 11.90
CA LEU A 101 -11.80 6.97 12.92
C LEU A 101 -11.00 6.64 14.19
N ALA A 102 -9.67 6.54 14.08
CA ALA A 102 -8.78 6.37 15.21
C ALA A 102 -8.94 7.47 16.26
N ASN A 103 -9.14 8.72 15.81
CA ASN A 103 -9.29 9.87 16.71
C ASN A 103 -10.48 9.69 17.67
N PHE A 104 -11.61 9.16 17.17
CA PHE A 104 -12.78 8.87 18.02
C PHE A 104 -12.45 7.84 19.09
N ILE A 105 -11.64 6.83 18.76
CA ILE A 105 -11.24 5.78 19.70
C ILE A 105 -10.30 6.34 20.77
N VAL A 106 -9.37 7.22 20.39
CA VAL A 106 -8.49 7.91 21.35
C VAL A 106 -9.30 8.79 22.30
N VAL A 107 -10.30 9.53 21.81
CA VAL A 107 -11.20 10.32 22.68
C VAL A 107 -12.00 9.40 23.62
N LEU A 108 -12.53 8.29 23.12
CA LEU A 108 -13.29 7.32 23.92
C LEU A 108 -12.44 6.68 25.03
N LEU A 109 -11.15 6.45 24.76
CA LEU A 109 -10.17 5.96 25.73
C LEU A 109 -9.74 7.06 26.72
N GLY A 110 -9.55 8.28 26.24
CA GLY A 110 -9.10 9.43 27.03
C GLY A 110 -10.15 9.89 28.05
N ALA A 111 -11.43 9.87 27.70
CA ALA A 111 -12.53 10.32 28.55
C ALA A 111 -12.57 9.63 29.95
N PRO A 112 -12.60 8.28 30.06
CA PRO A 112 -12.58 7.62 31.37
C PRO A 112 -11.25 7.78 32.11
N LEU A 113 -10.13 7.87 31.38
CA LEU A 113 -8.82 8.12 31.97
C LEU A 113 -8.73 9.53 32.58
N ALA A 114 -9.33 10.53 31.95
CA ALA A 114 -9.38 11.90 32.44
C ALA A 114 -10.39 12.09 33.58
N SER A 115 -11.52 11.36 33.55
CA SER A 115 -12.55 11.45 34.59
C SER A 115 -12.10 10.92 35.95
N ARG A 116 -11.10 10.03 36.00
CA ARG A 116 -10.60 9.46 37.25
C ARG A 116 -9.54 10.40 37.83
N LYS A 117 -9.82 11.02 38.99
CA LYS A 117 -8.80 11.77 39.76
C LYS A 117 -7.66 10.82 40.18
N ARG A 118 -6.64 10.70 39.33
CA ARG A 118 -5.45 9.90 39.64
C ARG A 118 -4.57 10.68 40.61
N LYS A 119 -4.20 10.05 41.72
CA LYS A 119 -3.17 10.52 42.67
C LYS A 119 -1.75 10.37 42.06
N GLY A 120 -1.55 10.80 40.82
CA GLY A 120 -0.29 10.67 40.08
C GLY A 120 0.22 12.03 39.62
N GLY A 121 1.54 12.22 39.66
CA GLY A 121 2.19 13.45 39.19
C GLY A 121 2.03 13.66 37.68
N MET A 122 2.15 14.91 37.23
CA MET A 122 1.99 15.32 35.82
C MET A 122 2.85 14.47 34.86
N GLY A 123 4.08 14.14 35.24
CA GLY A 123 4.98 13.30 34.44
C GLY A 123 4.48 11.87 34.20
N LEU A 124 3.77 11.27 35.17
CA LEU A 124 3.22 9.92 35.02
C LEU A 124 2.11 9.87 33.96
N ASN A 125 1.26 10.91 33.92
CA ASN A 125 0.20 11.00 32.92
C ASN A 125 0.78 11.22 31.52
N PHE A 126 1.79 12.08 31.39
CA PHE A 126 2.49 12.27 30.11
C PHE A 126 3.16 10.98 29.61
N GLY A 127 3.91 10.30 30.47
CA GLY A 127 4.56 9.03 30.13
C GLY A 127 3.58 7.95 29.69
N LEU A 128 2.42 7.86 30.36
CA LEU A 128 1.37 6.91 29.98
C LEU A 128 0.75 7.26 28.62
N SER A 129 0.44 8.53 28.36
CA SER A 129 -0.09 8.96 27.05
C SER A 129 0.89 8.65 25.92
N LEU A 130 2.19 8.91 26.15
CA LEU A 130 3.23 8.60 25.17
C LEU A 130 3.31 7.09 24.89
N LEU A 131 3.30 6.26 25.93
CA LEU A 131 3.35 4.81 25.82
C LEU A 131 2.13 4.26 25.06
N ILE A 132 0.94 4.79 25.33
CA ILE A 132 -0.29 4.42 24.63
C ILE A 132 -0.18 4.78 23.14
N SER A 133 0.28 5.99 22.82
CA SER A 133 0.47 6.44 21.42
C SER A 133 1.46 5.57 20.66
N PHE A 134 2.61 5.24 21.26
CA PHE A 134 3.58 4.33 20.65
C PHE A 134 3.01 2.93 20.44
N THR A 135 2.32 2.40 21.44
CA THR A 135 1.67 1.08 21.34
C THR A 135 0.66 1.07 20.20
N TYR A 136 -0.16 2.12 20.08
CA TYR A 136 -1.12 2.26 18.98
C TYR A 136 -0.44 2.23 17.62
N PHE A 137 0.61 3.04 17.45
CA PHE A 137 1.36 3.11 16.21
C PHE A 137 1.99 1.77 15.83
N ILE A 138 2.56 1.05 16.80
CA ILE A 138 3.14 -0.29 16.57
C ILE A 138 2.07 -1.25 16.05
N ILE A 139 0.87 -1.28 16.64
CA ILE A 139 -0.21 -2.18 16.19
C ILE A 139 -0.66 -1.84 14.77
N ILE A 140 -0.77 -0.56 14.41
CA ILE A 140 -1.05 -0.17 13.02
C ILE A 140 0.03 -0.70 12.09
N ARG A 141 1.32 -0.51 12.42
CA ARG A 141 2.43 -0.97 11.57
C ARG A 141 2.44 -2.48 11.41
N VAL A 142 2.16 -3.23 12.47
CA VAL A 142 2.01 -4.69 12.40
C VAL A 142 0.85 -5.06 11.48
N GLY A 143 -0.31 -4.42 11.62
CA GLY A 143 -1.45 -4.62 10.73
C GLY A 143 -1.11 -4.37 9.27
N GLN A 144 -0.45 -3.25 8.97
CA GLN A 144 0.05 -2.90 7.63
C GLN A 144 0.93 -4.00 7.04
N VAL A 145 1.96 -4.44 7.77
CA VAL A 145 2.89 -5.48 7.30
C VAL A 145 2.16 -6.80 7.03
N LEU A 146 1.26 -7.21 7.92
CA LEU A 146 0.46 -8.43 7.74
C LEU A 146 -0.46 -8.33 6.52
N GLY A 147 -1.04 -7.16 6.24
CA GLY A 147 -1.84 -6.92 5.05
C GLY A 147 -1.01 -6.91 3.77
N HIS A 148 0.16 -6.27 3.77
CA HIS A 148 1.05 -6.19 2.61
C HIS A 148 1.56 -7.56 2.18
N ASN A 149 1.87 -8.44 3.14
CA ASN A 149 2.34 -9.80 2.85
C ASN A 149 1.19 -10.78 2.52
N GLY A 150 -0.07 -10.31 2.55
CA GLY A 150 -1.24 -11.15 2.30
C GLY A 150 -1.60 -12.11 3.44
N SER A 151 -0.97 -11.99 4.61
CA SER A 151 -1.28 -12.81 5.78
C SER A 151 -2.63 -12.45 6.40
N LEU A 152 -3.07 -11.20 6.23
CA LEU A 152 -4.39 -10.72 6.64
C LEU A 152 -5.13 -10.09 5.47
N HIS A 153 -6.45 -10.22 5.48
CA HIS A 153 -7.31 -9.51 4.53
C HIS A 153 -7.10 -7.99 4.68
N PRO A 154 -6.95 -7.22 3.58
CA PRO A 154 -6.60 -5.80 3.63
C PRO A 154 -7.47 -4.94 4.54
N LEU A 155 -8.77 -5.24 4.60
CA LEU A 155 -9.71 -4.56 5.49
C LEU A 155 -9.37 -4.80 6.96
N LEU A 156 -9.12 -6.05 7.36
CA LEU A 156 -8.79 -6.39 8.75
C LEU A 156 -7.43 -5.82 9.15
N ALA A 157 -6.45 -5.91 8.25
CA ALA A 157 -5.11 -5.34 8.43
C ALA A 157 -5.16 -3.84 8.77
N ALA A 158 -5.96 -3.06 8.02
CA ALA A 158 -6.11 -1.62 8.21
C ALA A 158 -6.90 -1.23 9.47
N TRP A 159 -7.80 -2.11 9.94
CA TRP A 159 -8.67 -1.86 11.09
C TRP A 159 -8.16 -2.47 12.39
N LEU A 160 -7.10 -3.28 12.35
CA LEU A 160 -6.58 -4.02 13.50
C LEU A 160 -6.31 -3.13 14.71
N GLY A 161 -5.58 -2.02 14.50
CA GLY A 161 -5.27 -1.06 15.57
C GLY A 161 -6.53 -0.47 16.21
N ASN A 162 -7.50 -0.08 15.38
CA ASN A 162 -8.78 0.47 15.83
C ASN A 162 -9.57 -0.55 16.64
N LEU A 163 -9.68 -1.80 16.16
CA LEU A 163 -10.42 -2.84 16.87
C LEU A 163 -9.80 -3.16 18.23
N VAL A 164 -8.47 -3.29 18.31
CA VAL A 164 -7.77 -3.57 19.56
C VAL A 164 -8.00 -2.45 20.58
N PHE A 165 -7.85 -1.20 20.16
CA PHE A 165 -7.99 -0.05 21.06
C PHE A 165 -9.45 0.22 21.45
N LEU A 166 -10.40 -0.03 20.55
CA LEU A 166 -11.82 0.08 20.84
C LEU A 166 -12.25 -0.97 21.86
N LEU A 167 -11.78 -2.22 21.74
CA LEU A 167 -12.01 -3.27 22.74
C LEU A 167 -11.37 -2.93 24.07
N ALA A 168 -10.11 -2.48 24.08
CA ALA A 168 -9.42 -2.05 25.29
C ALA A 168 -10.17 -0.91 26.00
N GLY A 169 -10.69 0.07 25.25
CA GLY A 169 -11.46 1.19 25.78
C GLY A 169 -12.82 0.79 26.32
N ALA A 170 -13.54 -0.07 25.61
CA ALA A 170 -14.80 -0.64 26.09
C ALA A 170 -14.59 -1.40 27.40
N ILE A 171 -13.55 -2.23 27.52
CA ILE A 171 -13.21 -2.94 28.75
C ILE A 171 -12.87 -1.97 29.89
N ALA A 172 -12.09 -0.92 29.61
CA ALA A 172 -11.74 0.09 30.60
C ALA A 172 -12.97 0.84 31.11
N LEU A 173 -13.89 1.22 30.23
CA LEU A 173 -15.17 1.87 30.59
C LEU A 173 -16.04 0.96 31.46
N LEU A 174 -16.17 -0.31 31.11
CA LEU A 174 -16.96 -1.27 31.89
C LEU A 174 -16.38 -1.49 33.29
N LYS A 175 -15.04 -1.51 33.43
CA LYS A 175 -14.38 -1.62 34.74
C LYS A 175 -14.51 -0.36 35.60
N VAL A 176 -14.75 0.81 35.02
CA VAL A 176 -14.93 2.07 35.77
C VAL A 176 -16.35 2.20 36.33
N ARG A 177 -17.33 1.54 35.71
CA ARG A 177 -18.74 1.59 36.12
C ARG A 177 -19.07 0.64 37.29
N LYS A 178 -18.14 -0.21 37.70
CA LYS A 178 -18.16 -1.00 38.95
C LYS A 178 -17.24 -0.34 39.98
#